data_AF-A0A5J4Q1I8-F1
#
_entry.id   AF-A0A5J4Q1I8-F1
#
_cell.length_a   1.000
_cell.length_b   1.000
_cell.length_c   1.000
_cell.angle_alpha   90.00
_cell.angle_beta   90.00
_cell.angle_gamma   90.00
#
_symmetry.space_group_name_H-M   'P 1'
#
loop_
_entity.id
_entity.type
_entity.pdbx_description
1 polymer ?
#
loop_
_entity_poly.entity_id
_entity_poly.type
_entity_poly.pdbx_seq_one_letter_code
_entity_poly.pdbx_strand_id
1 'polypeptide(L)'
;NPGVRCMGDFWHMTWEETSDMGAFLSAGNYLQHVHIASRKTRNVPGEDNEADNYINGFKGLKMLGYHHYVSFECGCRGNRETALPNAIKLLRKQWDEA
;
A
#
# COMPACT_ATOMS: atom_id res chain seq x y z
N ASN A 1 -24.71 -5.57 0.10
CA ASN A 1 -24.67 -6.65 1.11
C ASN A 1 -23.52 -6.37 2.08
N PRO A 2 -23.72 -6.36 3.42
CA PRO A 2 -22.64 -6.11 4.37
C PRO A 2 -21.44 -7.07 4.31
N GLY A 3 -21.61 -8.29 3.80
CA GLY A 3 -20.52 -9.25 3.61
C GLY A 3 -19.74 -9.08 2.30
N VAL A 4 -20.11 -8.14 1.43
CA VAL A 4 -19.44 -7.88 0.15
C VAL A 4 -18.69 -6.56 0.23
N ARG A 5 -17.39 -6.62 0.02
CA ARG A 5 -16.45 -5.50 0.17
C ARG A 5 -15.40 -5.54 -0.92
N CYS A 6 -14.62 -4.47 -1.05
CA CYS A 6 -13.49 -4.38 -1.96
C CYS A 6 -12.17 -4.19 -1.22
N MET A 7 -11.08 -4.25 -1.98
CA MET A 7 -9.73 -3.99 -1.51
C MET A 7 -8.96 -3.24 -2.60
N GLY A 8 -7.92 -2.52 -2.19
CA GLY A 8 -6.92 -1.98 -3.12
C GLY A 8 -5.60 -2.73 -2.96
N ASP A 9 -4.82 -2.80 -4.04
CA ASP A 9 -3.48 -3.35 -4.02
C ASP A 9 -2.54 -2.35 -4.68
N PHE A 10 -1.58 -1.83 -3.93
CA PHE A 10 -0.61 -0.87 -4.45
C PHE A 10 0.16 -1.36 -5.68
N TRP A 11 0.39 -2.67 -5.82
CA TRP A 11 0.98 -3.23 -7.04
C TRP A 11 0.08 -2.99 -8.24
N HIS A 12 -1.18 -3.44 -8.17
CA HIS A 12 -2.13 -3.31 -9.27
C HIS A 12 -2.47 -1.83 -9.55
N MET A 13 -2.63 -1.04 -8.50
CA MET A 13 -2.93 0.39 -8.60
C MET A 13 -1.82 1.19 -9.27
N THR A 14 -0.57 0.70 -9.28
CA THR A 14 0.52 1.34 -10.04
C THR A 14 0.23 1.44 -11.54
N TRP A 15 -0.49 0.46 -12.08
CA TRP A 15 -0.73 0.35 -13.52
C TRP A 15 -2.08 0.93 -13.93
N GLU A 16 -3.08 0.81 -13.04
CA GLU A 16 -4.47 1.12 -13.36
C GLU A 16 -4.94 2.47 -12.81
N GLU A 17 -4.38 2.92 -11.68
CA GLU A 17 -4.88 4.10 -10.98
C GLU A 17 -4.02 5.34 -11.24
N THR A 18 -4.65 6.42 -11.69
CA THR A 18 -3.99 7.72 -11.84
C THR A 18 -3.73 8.42 -10.50
N SER A 19 -4.42 7.99 -9.44
CA SER A 19 -4.23 8.48 -8.07
C SER A 19 -4.64 7.40 -7.06
N ASP A 20 -3.68 6.92 -6.27
CA ASP A 20 -3.95 5.98 -5.17
C ASP A 20 -4.97 6.58 -4.17
N MET A 21 -4.83 7.88 -3.87
CA MET A 21 -5.75 8.60 -2.98
C MET A 21 -7.19 8.57 -3.52
N GLY A 22 -7.36 8.89 -4.81
CA GLY A 22 -8.67 8.91 -5.46
C GLY A 22 -9.33 7.53 -5.48
N ALA A 23 -8.55 6.48 -5.75
CA ALA A 23 -9.02 5.10 -5.73
C ALA A 23 -9.52 4.69 -4.35
N PHE A 24 -8.74 4.94 -3.29
CA PHE A 24 -9.18 4.63 -1.92
C PHE A 24 -10.40 5.44 -1.51
N LEU A 25 -10.41 6.76 -1.74
CA LEU A 25 -11.58 7.60 -1.42
C LEU A 25 -12.85 7.13 -2.14
N SER A 26 -12.73 6.68 -3.39
CA SER A 26 -13.84 6.12 -4.17
C SER A 26 -14.35 4.79 -3.61
N ALA A 27 -13.46 3.95 -3.07
CA ALA A 27 -13.86 2.71 -2.39
C ALA A 27 -14.65 2.99 -1.10
N GLY A 28 -14.31 4.07 -0.38
CA GLY A 28 -15.07 4.55 0.78
C GLY A 28 -15.28 3.47 1.84
N ASN A 29 -16.52 3.35 2.33
CA ASN A 29 -16.90 2.36 3.36
C ASN A 29 -16.83 0.90 2.88
N TYR A 30 -16.57 0.65 1.60
CA TYR A 30 -16.42 -0.70 1.07
C TYR A 30 -14.97 -1.20 1.13
N LEU A 31 -14.00 -0.32 1.38
CA LEU A 31 -12.59 -0.68 1.46
C LEU A 31 -12.30 -1.49 2.73
N GLN A 32 -12.11 -2.79 2.58
CA GLN A 32 -11.96 -3.74 3.69
C GLN A 32 -10.52 -4.20 3.91
N HIS A 33 -9.70 -4.18 2.85
CA HIS A 33 -8.32 -4.63 2.91
C HIS A 33 -7.43 -3.83 1.95
N VAL A 34 -6.13 -3.84 2.22
CA VAL A 34 -5.11 -3.24 1.33
C VAL A 34 -3.92 -4.18 1.23
N HIS A 35 -3.50 -4.49 0.01
CA HIS A 35 -2.21 -5.12 -0.26
C HIS A 35 -1.14 -4.08 -0.58
N ILE A 36 0.11 -4.40 -0.21
CA ILE A 36 1.27 -3.57 -0.50
C ILE A 36 2.46 -4.40 -1.00
N ALA A 37 3.14 -3.87 -2.02
CA ALA A 37 4.35 -4.42 -2.62
C ALA A 37 5.20 -3.26 -3.21
N SER A 38 6.43 -3.56 -3.58
CA SER A 38 7.26 -2.65 -4.39
C SER A 38 6.66 -2.45 -5.78
N ARG A 39 6.80 -1.25 -6.34
CA ARG A 39 5.96 -0.77 -7.45
C ARG A 39 6.53 -1.00 -8.84
N LYS A 40 7.72 -1.61 -8.98
CA LYS A 40 8.28 -2.00 -10.29
C LYS A 40 8.44 -3.50 -10.43
N THR A 41 8.81 -4.19 -9.36
CA THR A 41 9.18 -5.61 -9.39
C THR A 41 8.31 -6.51 -8.50
N ARG A 42 7.30 -5.96 -7.80
CA ARG A 42 6.40 -6.68 -6.89
C ARG A 42 7.13 -7.49 -5.80
N ASN A 43 8.14 -6.88 -5.20
CA ASN A 43 8.88 -7.43 -4.06
C ASN A 43 8.66 -6.59 -2.80
N VAL A 44 9.49 -6.76 -1.78
CA VAL A 44 9.37 -6.06 -0.51
C VAL A 44 9.46 -4.54 -0.74
N PRO A 45 8.52 -3.74 -0.21
CA PRO A 45 8.59 -2.27 -0.26
C PRO A 45 9.96 -1.73 0.12
N GLY A 46 10.52 -0.88 -0.72
CA GLY A 46 11.87 -0.32 -0.63
C GLY A 46 12.88 -0.95 -1.60
N GLU A 47 12.60 -2.14 -2.16
CA GLU A 47 13.49 -2.78 -3.13
C GLU A 47 13.50 -2.07 -4.50
N ASP A 48 12.48 -1.26 -4.84
CA ASP A 48 12.45 -0.44 -6.05
C ASP A 48 12.79 1.04 -5.80
N ASN A 49 13.38 1.35 -4.64
CA ASN A 49 13.87 2.68 -4.24
C ASN A 49 12.78 3.76 -4.31
N GLU A 50 13.02 4.87 -5.01
CA GLU A 50 12.10 6.02 -5.11
C GLU A 50 10.75 5.68 -5.74
N ALA A 51 10.66 4.56 -6.49
CA ALA A 51 9.39 4.09 -7.02
C ALA A 51 8.42 3.62 -5.93
N ASP A 52 8.95 3.22 -4.77
CA ASP A 52 8.17 2.72 -3.64
C ASP A 52 7.66 3.88 -2.78
N ASN A 53 6.81 4.69 -3.40
CA ASN A 53 6.09 5.78 -2.77
C ASN A 53 4.61 5.44 -2.64
N TYR A 54 4.12 5.51 -1.40
CA TYR A 54 2.78 5.15 -0.95
C TYR A 54 2.07 6.32 -0.25
N ILE A 55 2.73 7.49 -0.13
CA ILE A 55 2.23 8.65 0.62
C ILE A 55 0.86 9.11 0.10
N ASN A 56 0.68 9.14 -1.23
CA ASN A 56 -0.59 9.53 -1.83
C ASN A 56 -1.72 8.58 -1.41
N GLY A 57 -1.49 7.26 -1.47
CA GLY A 57 -2.46 6.28 -1.00
C GLY A 57 -2.75 6.38 0.50
N PHE A 58 -1.71 6.55 1.32
CA PHE A 58 -1.84 6.71 2.77
C PHE A 58 -2.65 7.95 3.16
N LYS A 59 -2.54 9.06 2.42
CA LYS A 59 -3.43 10.23 2.58
C LYS A 59 -4.89 9.84 2.41
N GLY A 60 -5.21 9.09 1.36
CA GLY A 60 -6.56 8.56 1.13
C GLY A 60 -7.04 7.68 2.28
N LEU A 61 -6.21 6.74 2.75
CA LEU A 61 -6.55 5.86 3.88
C LEU A 61 -6.81 6.66 5.17
N LYS A 62 -5.98 7.66 5.49
CA LYS A 62 -6.17 8.52 6.66
C LYS A 62 -7.44 9.35 6.56
N MET A 63 -7.72 9.95 5.40
CA MET A 63 -8.93 10.73 5.15
C MET A 63 -10.21 9.89 5.31
N LEU A 64 -10.16 8.59 5.01
CA LEU A 64 -11.26 7.65 5.21
C LEU A 64 -11.43 7.20 6.68
N GLY A 65 -10.45 7.45 7.55
CA GLY A 65 -10.41 6.80 8.87
C GLY A 65 -10.24 5.28 8.76
N TYR A 66 -9.48 4.81 7.76
CA TYR A 66 -9.23 3.40 7.54
C TYR A 66 -8.55 2.76 8.76
N HIS A 67 -9.18 1.71 9.30
CA HIS A 67 -8.77 1.04 10.54
C HIS A 67 -8.65 -0.48 10.37
N HIS A 68 -8.53 -0.95 9.13
CA HIS A 68 -8.23 -2.34 8.82
C HIS A 68 -6.72 -2.50 8.52
N TYR A 69 -6.34 -3.54 7.80
CA TYR A 69 -4.93 -3.92 7.63
C TYR A 69 -4.36 -3.50 6.27
N VAL A 70 -3.08 -3.15 6.26
CA VAL A 70 -2.23 -3.07 5.07
C VAL A 70 -1.29 -4.27 5.14
N SER A 71 -1.44 -5.23 4.23
CA SER A 71 -0.75 -6.52 4.26
C SER A 71 0.23 -6.66 3.10
N PHE A 72 1.36 -7.31 3.35
CA PHE A 72 2.37 -7.56 2.32
C PHE A 72 1.89 -8.69 1.41
N GLU A 73 1.83 -8.43 0.10
CA GLU A 73 1.61 -9.45 -0.93
C GLU A 73 2.69 -9.29 -2.00
N CYS A 74 3.89 -9.79 -1.71
CA CYS A 74 5.07 -9.54 -2.55
C CYS A 74 6.13 -10.64 -2.45
N GLY A 75 7.01 -10.67 -3.44
CA GLY A 75 8.27 -11.41 -3.36
C GLY A 75 9.29 -10.74 -2.44
N CYS A 76 10.52 -11.26 -2.40
CA CYS A 76 11.65 -10.67 -1.69
C CYS A 76 12.93 -11.04 -2.46
N ARG A 77 13.62 -10.05 -3.05
CA ARG A 77 14.89 -10.29 -3.76
C ARG A 77 16.08 -10.26 -2.82
N GLY A 78 16.03 -9.38 -1.82
CA GLY A 78 17.06 -9.23 -0.80
C GLY A 78 16.99 -10.29 0.30
N ASN A 79 17.89 -10.15 1.27
CA ASN A 79 17.84 -10.93 2.50
C ASN A 79 16.61 -10.49 3.33
N ARG A 80 15.72 -11.43 3.67
CA ARG A 80 14.49 -11.16 4.43
C ARG A 80 14.73 -10.48 5.77
N GLU A 81 15.81 -10.84 6.47
CA GLU A 81 16.17 -10.29 7.78
C GLU A 81 16.51 -8.79 7.72
N THR A 82 16.86 -8.27 6.54
CA THR A 82 17.12 -6.83 6.34
C THR A 82 16.01 -6.14 5.57
N ALA A 83 15.48 -6.80 4.53
CA ALA A 83 14.44 -6.24 3.67
C ALA A 83 13.14 -5.95 4.44
N LEU A 84 12.67 -6.88 5.27
CA LEU A 84 11.40 -6.71 5.99
C LEU A 84 11.45 -5.58 7.03
N PRO A 85 12.47 -5.49 7.91
CA PRO A 85 12.58 -4.34 8.83
C PRO A 85 12.71 -2.99 8.11
N ASN A 86 13.44 -2.95 6.99
CA ASN A 86 13.58 -1.73 6.19
C ASN A 86 12.25 -1.31 5.54
N ALA A 87 11.47 -2.27 5.04
CA ALA A 87 10.13 -2.01 4.52
C ALA A 87 9.22 -1.44 5.61
N ILE A 88 9.18 -2.05 6.79
CA ILE A 88 8.37 -1.52 7.91
C ILE A 88 8.80 -0.10 8.28
N LYS A 89 10.10 0.19 8.31
CA LYS A 89 10.62 1.55 8.56
C LYS A 89 10.18 2.53 7.47
N LEU A 90 10.26 2.14 6.19
CA LEU A 90 9.81 2.94 5.06
C LEU A 90 8.31 3.24 5.15
N LEU A 91 7.49 2.21 5.34
CA LEU A 91 6.04 2.33 5.40
C LEU A 91 5.59 3.19 6.58
N ARG A 92 6.19 3.04 7.76
CA ARG A 92 5.90 3.89 8.93
C ARG A 92 6.29 5.34 8.68
N LYS A 93 7.48 5.58 8.12
CA LYS A 93 7.92 6.93 7.77
C LYS A 93 6.94 7.61 6.80
N GLN A 94 6.58 6.92 5.71
CA GLN A 94 5.64 7.47 4.73
C GLN A 94 4.22 7.60 5.28
N TRP A 95 3.83 6.72 6.21
CA TRP A 95 2.58 6.87 6.94
C TRP A 95 2.58 8.13 7.80
N ASP A 96 3.67 8.44 8.50
CA ASP A 96 3.76 9.66 9.31
C ASP A 96 3.79 10.94 8.45
N GLU A 97 4.40 10.88 7.26
CA GLU A 97 4.43 11.99 6.27
C GLU A 97 3.09 12.22 5.55
N ALA A 98 2.18 11.24 5.58
CA ALA A 98 0.88 11.30 4.92
C ALA A 98 -0.13 12.19 5.64
#